data_AF-A0A2H5VDQ3-F1
#
_entry.id   AF-A0A2H5VDQ3-F1
#
_cell.length_a   1.000
_cell.length_b   1.000
_cell.length_c   1.000
_cell.angle_alpha   90.00
_cell.angle_beta   90.00
_cell.angle_gamma   90.00
#
_symmetry.space_group_name_H-M   'P 1'
#
loop_
_entity.id
_entity.type
_entity.pdbx_description
1 polymer ?
#
loop_
_entity_poly.entity_id
_entity_poly.type
_entity_poly.pdbx_seq_one_letter_code
_entity_poly.pdbx_strand_id
1 'polypeptide(L)'
;MRYSELYNRVGEEVLKKIVSIVQKNYSEDIEALCLYGSRVAGYAKEDSDYDIIIAVKDYNKKIRYNYINDEINVSSLAVDTQLLIKDAEKAYLGEFVIGRLLNPYLPLIGEDFLIELEKIYKKRVIIESIYEIFANYSKFISLLKIPLNFFLYDKLKKRASFYPPAIYSYSKTYSPELRDVNLRYALEGFKRAALELEREGYINLIDDFFVKIDDNGLTRLEGIKLLSFVNLERKIKHYAIHGFAGRVSLKVIGKEVASKLSRFREVSELPKEIKTPKRLWVLEEGKIIEDGENWIEVIAEEYGLKHPFTITSYKLGEIYNVSKFYTLDDGEKKISFVVKNFLDFKNVKWTILSLWTFASKKFSLTAFNRLYNEYIAHLNLRRLGIKTPKILFILLDEKILIKEYIEGVNMSKIIQNFLEGDLNKEHLISLLGKKMAMIHNFNYSLGDTKASNFIVHNDDIYLTDLEQAQRGGNKAWDIALFLYFSCKLNSNTQICERFTRAFLEGYLKLGSIDVVKEAAALKYLTPFQVLIFPNVAEAIRRTIREVVKA
;
A
#
# COMPACT_ATOMS: atom_id res chain seq x y z
N MET A 1 24.60 -17.89 -19.40
CA MET A 1 23.26 -18.53 -19.45
C MET A 1 22.09 -17.54 -19.45
N ARG A 2 22.23 -16.28 -18.96
CA ARG A 2 21.13 -15.30 -18.88
C ARG A 2 20.32 -15.20 -20.18
N TYR A 3 20.96 -15.05 -21.33
CA TYR A 3 20.28 -14.73 -22.60
C TYR A 3 19.97 -15.94 -23.50
N SER A 4 20.27 -17.18 -23.10
CA SER A 4 20.24 -18.33 -24.03
C SER A 4 18.90 -18.52 -24.73
N GLU A 5 17.79 -18.32 -24.01
CA GLU A 5 16.44 -18.45 -24.58
C GLU A 5 16.12 -17.33 -25.58
N LEU A 6 16.57 -16.09 -25.31
CA LEU A 6 16.41 -14.96 -26.24
C LEU A 6 17.32 -15.10 -27.47
N TYR A 7 18.55 -15.62 -27.29
CA TYR A 7 19.45 -15.94 -28.38
C TYR A 7 18.81 -16.95 -29.33
N ASN A 8 18.20 -18.02 -28.79
CA ASN A 8 17.54 -19.05 -29.59
C ASN A 8 16.34 -18.53 -30.39
N ARG A 9 15.62 -17.51 -29.89
CA ARG A 9 14.49 -16.89 -30.62
C ARG A 9 14.91 -16.17 -31.90
N VAL A 10 16.14 -15.64 -31.93
CA VAL A 10 16.63 -14.82 -33.05
C VAL A 10 17.54 -15.63 -33.98
N GLY A 11 18.37 -16.52 -33.42
CA GLY A 11 19.30 -17.35 -34.18
C GLY A 11 20.67 -16.70 -34.38
N GLU A 12 21.74 -17.46 -34.18
CA GLU A 12 23.12 -16.95 -34.16
C GLU A 12 23.55 -16.29 -35.49
N GLU A 13 23.16 -16.88 -36.63
CA GLU A 13 23.49 -16.33 -37.95
C GLU A 13 22.88 -14.93 -38.16
N VAL A 14 21.62 -14.75 -37.75
CA VAL A 14 20.92 -13.46 -37.85
C VAL A 14 21.63 -12.41 -36.98
N LEU A 15 22.06 -12.78 -35.77
CA LEU A 15 22.76 -11.87 -34.88
C LEU A 15 24.10 -11.41 -35.46
N LYS A 16 24.87 -12.32 -36.07
CA LYS A 16 26.12 -11.98 -36.78
C LYS A 16 25.86 -11.01 -37.93
N LYS A 17 24.78 -11.23 -38.71
CA LYS A 17 24.36 -10.31 -39.78
C LYS A 17 24.02 -8.91 -39.26
N ILE A 18 23.29 -8.81 -38.14
CA ILE A 18 22.95 -7.52 -37.53
C ILE A 18 24.21 -6.75 -37.14
N VAL A 19 25.18 -7.39 -36.49
CA VAL A 19 26.46 -6.76 -36.13
C VAL A 19 27.18 -6.26 -37.39
N SER A 20 27.25 -7.08 -38.44
CA SER A 20 27.88 -6.70 -39.71
C SER A 20 27.18 -5.50 -40.37
N ILE A 21 25.85 -5.46 -40.38
CA ILE A 21 25.06 -4.35 -40.94
C ILE A 21 25.36 -3.06 -40.16
N VAL A 22 25.42 -3.13 -38.84
CA VAL A 22 25.73 -1.98 -37.99
C VAL A 22 27.14 -1.46 -38.27
N GLN A 23 28.15 -2.34 -38.31
CA GLN A 23 29.54 -1.96 -38.60
C GLN A 23 29.72 -1.34 -39.99
N LYS A 24 28.92 -1.75 -40.98
CA LYS A 24 28.92 -1.18 -42.34
C LYS A 24 28.29 0.22 -42.40
N ASN A 25 27.28 0.49 -41.56
CA ASN A 25 26.48 1.71 -41.64
C ASN A 25 26.86 2.79 -40.60
N TYR A 26 27.63 2.43 -39.58
CA TYR A 26 28.10 3.31 -38.53
C TYR A 26 29.62 3.25 -38.47
N SER A 27 30.28 4.36 -38.81
CA SER A 27 31.73 4.50 -38.74
C SER A 27 32.21 5.04 -37.39
N GLU A 28 31.28 5.50 -36.56
CA GLU A 28 31.51 6.04 -35.22
C GLU A 28 31.82 4.94 -34.18
N ASP A 29 32.45 5.31 -33.06
CA ASP A 29 32.76 4.36 -31.98
C ASP A 29 31.48 3.91 -31.25
N ILE A 30 31.22 2.60 -31.27
CA ILE A 30 30.02 1.99 -30.70
C ILE A 30 30.34 1.47 -29.30
N GLU A 31 29.74 2.09 -28.29
CA GLU A 31 29.88 1.65 -26.89
C GLU A 31 29.00 0.42 -26.62
N ALA A 32 27.79 0.39 -27.18
CA ALA A 32 26.89 -0.75 -27.02
C ALA A 32 25.88 -0.92 -28.16
N LEU A 33 25.45 -2.17 -28.35
CA LEU A 33 24.45 -2.59 -29.32
C LEU A 33 23.54 -3.63 -28.68
N CYS A 34 22.22 -3.46 -28.80
CA CYS A 34 21.27 -4.50 -28.42
C CYS A 34 20.06 -4.59 -29.35
N LEU A 35 19.49 -5.78 -29.47
CA LEU A 35 18.14 -5.98 -30.02
C LEU A 35 17.10 -5.77 -28.93
N TYR A 36 15.92 -5.30 -29.32
CA TYR A 36 14.74 -5.23 -28.48
C TYR A 36 13.48 -5.54 -29.32
N GLY A 37 12.30 -5.41 -28.73
CA GLY A 37 11.04 -5.45 -29.49
C GLY A 37 10.56 -6.86 -29.81
N SER A 38 9.78 -6.98 -30.89
CA SER A 38 8.94 -8.16 -31.16
C SER A 38 9.73 -9.47 -31.35
N ARG A 39 10.89 -9.40 -32.02
CA ARG A 39 11.77 -10.55 -32.28
C ARG A 39 12.35 -11.12 -30.99
N VAL A 40 12.81 -10.25 -30.09
CA VAL A 40 13.35 -10.66 -28.78
C VAL A 40 12.24 -11.15 -27.86
N ALA A 41 11.12 -10.43 -27.81
CA ALA A 41 9.98 -10.78 -26.97
C ALA A 41 9.22 -12.03 -27.45
N GLY A 42 9.48 -12.51 -28.68
CA GLY A 42 8.97 -13.78 -29.19
C GLY A 42 7.60 -13.72 -29.88
N TYR A 43 7.08 -12.52 -30.19
CA TYR A 43 5.79 -12.34 -30.86
C TYR A 43 5.91 -11.76 -32.28
N ALA A 44 7.11 -11.71 -32.84
CA ALA A 44 7.36 -11.23 -34.18
C ALA A 44 6.63 -12.08 -35.25
N LYS A 45 6.24 -11.40 -36.32
CA LYS A 45 5.83 -12.02 -37.58
C LYS A 45 7.02 -12.12 -38.53
N GLU A 46 6.88 -12.86 -39.62
CA GLU A 46 7.92 -13.00 -40.65
C GLU A 46 8.38 -11.65 -41.20
N ASP A 47 7.46 -10.70 -41.39
CA ASP A 47 7.69 -9.34 -41.91
C ASP A 47 8.16 -8.33 -40.85
N SER A 48 8.34 -8.73 -39.60
CA SER A 48 8.74 -7.80 -38.53
C SER A 48 10.22 -7.43 -38.61
N ASP A 49 10.51 -6.14 -38.59
CA ASP A 49 11.89 -5.63 -38.56
C ASP A 49 12.66 -6.10 -37.31
N TYR A 50 13.99 -6.11 -37.41
CA TYR A 50 14.88 -6.25 -36.27
C TYR A 50 15.12 -4.88 -35.63
N ASP A 51 14.44 -4.63 -34.51
CA ASP A 51 14.60 -3.40 -33.74
C ASP A 51 15.90 -3.41 -32.92
N ILE A 52 16.79 -2.43 -33.15
CA ILE A 52 18.07 -2.31 -32.43
C ILE A 52 18.26 -0.93 -31.80
N ILE A 53 18.97 -0.88 -30.68
CA ILE A 53 19.48 0.35 -30.05
C ILE A 53 21.00 0.33 -30.19
N ILE A 54 21.56 1.47 -30.62
CA ILE A 54 23.00 1.66 -30.78
C ILE A 54 23.41 2.85 -29.91
N ALA A 55 24.24 2.60 -28.89
CA ALA A 55 24.87 3.65 -28.10
C ALA A 55 26.21 4.01 -28.75
N VAL A 56 26.31 5.23 -29.25
CA VAL A 56 27.45 5.73 -30.02
C VAL A 56 28.16 6.81 -29.19
N LYS A 57 29.49 6.77 -29.10
CA LYS A 57 30.25 7.81 -28.41
C LYS A 57 30.27 9.10 -29.23
N ASP A 58 30.11 10.22 -28.53
CA ASP A 58 30.16 11.57 -29.10
C ASP A 58 29.31 11.74 -30.37
N TYR A 59 28.11 11.16 -30.38
CA TYR A 59 27.29 11.10 -31.58
C TYR A 59 26.75 12.47 -31.95
N ASN A 60 27.24 13.02 -33.06
CA ASN A 60 26.92 14.37 -33.52
C ASN A 60 25.41 14.63 -33.70
N LYS A 61 24.66 13.63 -34.16
CA LYS A 61 23.22 13.72 -34.40
C LYS A 61 22.40 13.59 -33.13
N LYS A 62 23.02 13.30 -31.98
CA LYS A 62 22.42 13.10 -30.65
C LYS A 62 21.47 11.91 -30.54
N ILE A 63 20.45 11.82 -31.39
CA ILE A 63 19.54 10.67 -31.51
C ILE A 63 18.99 10.58 -32.94
N ARG A 64 18.93 9.38 -33.51
CA ARG A 64 18.42 9.18 -34.86
C ARG A 64 17.81 7.80 -35.06
N TYR A 65 16.65 7.79 -35.72
CA TYR A 65 16.02 6.58 -36.22
C TYR A 65 16.42 6.36 -37.69
N ASN A 66 16.92 5.17 -38.04
CA ASN A 66 17.18 4.79 -39.44
C ASN A 66 16.60 3.40 -39.73
N TYR A 67 15.95 3.28 -40.87
CA TYR A 67 15.58 2.00 -41.46
C TYR A 67 16.67 1.58 -42.44
N ILE A 68 17.25 0.41 -42.22
CA ILE A 68 18.30 -0.16 -43.06
C ILE A 68 17.71 -1.40 -43.73
N ASN A 69 17.47 -1.29 -45.03
CA ASN A 69 17.03 -2.40 -45.86
C ASN A 69 18.28 -3.00 -46.52
N ASP A 70 18.76 -4.12 -45.98
CA ASP A 70 19.86 -4.92 -46.56
C ASP A 70 19.35 -6.37 -46.68
N GLU A 71 20.18 -7.40 -46.47
CA GLU A 71 19.72 -8.81 -46.41
C GLU A 71 18.59 -9.05 -45.41
N ILE A 72 18.54 -8.25 -44.34
CA ILE A 72 17.48 -8.22 -43.34
C ILE A 72 17.08 -6.77 -43.09
N ASN A 73 15.81 -6.55 -42.77
CA ASN A 73 15.31 -5.23 -42.43
C ASN A 73 15.63 -4.91 -40.97
N VAL A 74 16.43 -3.86 -40.75
CA VAL A 74 16.86 -3.41 -39.42
C VAL A 74 16.30 -2.02 -39.13
N SER A 75 15.60 -1.92 -38.00
CA SER A 75 15.08 -0.66 -37.46
C SER A 75 16.04 -0.17 -36.37
N SER A 76 16.91 0.77 -36.72
CA SER A 76 17.98 1.23 -35.82
C SER A 76 17.62 2.53 -35.11
N LEU A 77 17.81 2.54 -33.79
CA LEU A 77 17.74 3.73 -32.95
C LEU A 77 19.12 4.03 -32.37
N ALA A 78 19.86 4.89 -33.06
CA ALA A 78 21.17 5.35 -32.61
C ALA A 78 21.04 6.54 -31.65
N VAL A 79 21.78 6.51 -30.55
CA VAL A 79 21.76 7.55 -29.51
C VAL A 79 23.17 7.82 -28.99
N ASP A 80 23.44 9.08 -28.69
CA ASP A 80 24.64 9.49 -27.97
C ASP A 80 24.68 8.85 -26.57
N THR A 81 25.83 8.26 -26.22
CA THR A 81 26.03 7.51 -24.97
C THR A 81 25.71 8.36 -23.74
N GLN A 82 26.14 9.63 -23.70
CA GLN A 82 25.89 10.52 -22.56
C GLN A 82 24.42 10.91 -22.45
N LEU A 83 23.72 11.05 -23.58
CA LEU A 83 22.27 11.26 -23.57
C LEU A 83 21.51 10.03 -23.08
N LEU A 84 21.94 8.82 -23.42
CA LEU A 84 21.32 7.59 -22.95
C LEU A 84 21.48 7.42 -21.43
N ILE A 85 22.67 7.70 -20.89
CA ILE A 85 22.91 7.73 -19.43
C ILE A 85 21.98 8.75 -18.76
N LYS A 86 21.90 9.99 -19.27
CA LYS A 86 21.00 11.01 -18.75
C LYS A 86 19.52 10.62 -18.87
N ASP A 87 19.14 9.85 -19.88
CA ASP A 87 17.77 9.33 -20.01
C ASP A 87 17.46 8.28 -18.93
N ALA A 88 18.43 7.42 -18.61
CA ALA A 88 18.33 6.45 -17.51
C ALA A 88 18.21 7.13 -16.14
N GLU A 89 19.08 8.10 -15.85
CA GLU A 89 19.11 8.79 -14.56
C GLU A 89 17.96 9.79 -14.38
N LYS A 90 17.63 10.55 -15.43
CA LYS A 90 16.80 11.78 -15.33
C LYS A 90 15.68 11.86 -16.35
N ALA A 91 15.50 10.86 -17.22
CA ALA A 91 14.44 10.82 -18.25
C ALA A 91 14.57 12.02 -19.18
N TYR A 92 15.81 12.37 -19.49
CA TYR A 92 16.14 13.53 -20.30
C TYR A 92 15.46 13.48 -21.68
N LEU A 93 15.29 12.29 -22.26
CA LEU A 93 14.60 12.07 -23.54
C LEU A 93 13.14 11.64 -23.34
N GLY A 94 12.55 11.86 -22.16
CA GLY A 94 11.21 11.36 -21.82
C GLY A 94 11.14 9.83 -21.82
N GLU A 95 12.25 9.16 -21.48
CA GLU A 95 12.39 7.69 -21.52
C GLU A 95 12.13 7.10 -22.90
N PHE A 96 12.36 7.89 -23.95
CA PHE A 96 12.18 7.42 -25.31
C PHE A 96 13.08 6.23 -25.58
N VAL A 97 14.39 6.32 -25.34
CA VAL A 97 15.30 5.20 -25.62
C VAL A 97 15.32 4.22 -24.46
N ILE A 98 15.68 4.69 -23.25
CA ILE A 98 15.94 3.80 -22.11
C ILE A 98 14.72 2.98 -21.71
N GLY A 99 13.52 3.52 -21.96
CA GLY A 99 12.27 2.83 -21.66
C GLY A 99 12.13 1.48 -22.39
N ARG A 100 12.85 1.25 -23.48
CA ARG A 100 12.85 -0.05 -24.17
C ARG A 100 13.48 -1.17 -23.31
N LEU A 101 14.39 -0.81 -22.40
CA LEU A 101 15.02 -1.75 -21.44
C LEU A 101 14.12 -2.11 -20.23
N LEU A 102 12.86 -1.64 -20.19
CA LEU A 102 11.86 -2.24 -19.28
C LEU A 102 11.53 -3.67 -19.68
N ASN A 103 11.52 -3.95 -20.98
CA ASN A 103 11.16 -5.23 -21.56
C ASN A 103 12.43 -6.03 -21.90
N PRO A 104 12.30 -7.33 -22.26
CA PRO A 104 13.43 -8.13 -22.69
C PRO A 104 14.20 -7.48 -23.85
N TYR A 105 15.53 -7.50 -23.74
CA TYR A 105 16.48 -7.04 -24.75
C TYR A 105 17.65 -8.02 -24.81
N LEU A 106 18.35 -8.05 -25.95
CA LEU A 106 19.47 -8.94 -26.20
C LEU A 106 20.74 -8.13 -26.49
N PRO A 107 21.71 -8.06 -25.57
CA PRO A 107 22.97 -7.36 -25.80
C PRO A 107 23.83 -8.12 -26.81
N LEU A 108 24.45 -7.38 -27.74
CA LEU A 108 25.40 -7.90 -28.73
C LEU A 108 26.80 -7.29 -28.56
N ILE A 109 26.86 -6.02 -28.15
CA ILE A 109 28.10 -5.29 -27.84
C ILE A 109 27.84 -4.49 -26.56
N GLY A 110 28.84 -4.42 -25.66
CA GLY A 110 28.75 -3.61 -24.43
C GLY A 110 27.71 -4.11 -23.43
N GLU A 111 27.66 -5.44 -23.16
CA GLU A 111 26.71 -6.04 -22.22
C GLU A 111 26.75 -5.38 -20.84
N ASP A 112 27.95 -5.20 -20.28
CA ASP A 112 28.14 -4.59 -18.96
C ASP A 112 27.58 -3.17 -18.89
N PHE A 113 27.83 -2.36 -19.93
CA PHE A 113 27.30 -1.01 -20.04
C PHE A 113 25.76 -1.00 -20.06
N LEU A 114 25.14 -1.89 -20.86
CA LEU A 114 23.67 -2.01 -20.94
C LEU A 114 23.06 -2.50 -19.63
N ILE A 115 23.74 -3.42 -18.95
CA ILE A 115 23.35 -3.93 -17.63
C ILE A 115 23.35 -2.80 -16.59
N GLU A 116 24.40 -1.99 -16.56
CA GLU A 116 24.50 -0.88 -15.63
C GLU A 116 23.46 0.20 -15.92
N LEU A 117 23.22 0.52 -17.19
CA LEU A 117 22.14 1.42 -17.61
C LEU A 117 20.75 0.91 -17.21
N GLU A 118 20.47 -0.38 -17.44
CA GLU A 118 19.23 -1.03 -17.04
C GLU A 118 19.01 -0.90 -15.52
N LYS A 119 20.06 -1.15 -14.73
CA LYS A 119 20.03 -1.06 -13.27
C LYS A 119 19.74 0.37 -12.80
N ILE A 120 20.45 1.37 -13.32
CA ILE A 120 20.23 2.80 -13.02
C ILE A 120 18.76 3.18 -13.31
N TYR A 121 18.26 2.78 -14.47
CA TYR A 121 16.90 3.09 -14.87
C TYR A 121 15.85 2.42 -13.96
N LYS A 122 15.98 1.12 -13.70
CA LYS A 122 15.03 0.36 -12.88
C LYS A 122 15.05 0.79 -11.42
N LYS A 123 16.21 1.17 -10.88
CA LYS A 123 16.35 1.78 -9.55
C LYS A 123 15.48 3.02 -9.42
N ARG A 124 15.55 3.91 -10.41
CA ARG A 124 14.70 5.09 -10.46
C ARG A 124 13.22 4.74 -10.59
N VAL A 125 12.85 3.75 -11.41
CA VAL A 125 11.45 3.30 -11.52
C VAL A 125 10.91 2.83 -10.18
N ILE A 126 11.67 2.04 -9.42
CA ILE A 126 11.29 1.60 -8.07
C ILE A 126 11.08 2.80 -7.16
N ILE A 127 12.05 3.70 -7.06
CA ILE A 127 11.99 4.88 -6.18
C ILE A 127 10.80 5.80 -6.54
N GLU A 128 10.57 6.06 -7.83
CA GLU A 128 9.44 6.88 -8.28
C GLU A 128 8.10 6.25 -7.87
N SER A 129 7.92 4.94 -8.10
CA SER A 129 6.70 4.24 -7.71
C SER A 129 6.51 4.21 -6.19
N ILE A 130 7.57 3.95 -5.41
CA ILE A 130 7.49 3.99 -3.93
C ILE A 130 7.11 5.38 -3.44
N TYR A 131 7.72 6.43 -3.99
CA TYR A 131 7.42 7.81 -3.61
C TYR A 131 5.97 8.17 -3.94
N GLU A 132 5.46 7.79 -5.12
CA GLU A 132 4.05 8.01 -5.47
C GLU A 132 3.08 7.29 -4.52
N ILE A 133 3.39 6.05 -4.13
CA ILE A 133 2.59 5.30 -3.14
C ILE A 133 2.64 6.01 -1.79
N PHE A 134 3.83 6.43 -1.33
CA PHE A 134 3.98 7.18 -0.09
C PHE A 134 3.22 8.52 -0.13
N ALA A 135 3.23 9.24 -1.26
CA ALA A 135 2.48 10.48 -1.40
C ALA A 135 0.96 10.27 -1.31
N ASN A 136 0.45 9.15 -1.84
CA ASN A 136 -0.97 8.84 -1.85
C ASN A 136 -1.48 8.22 -0.54
N TYR A 137 -0.67 7.37 0.10
CA TYR A 137 -1.09 6.54 1.25
C TYR A 137 -0.28 6.80 2.53
N SER A 138 0.64 7.76 2.50
CA SER A 138 1.52 8.11 3.61
C SER A 138 2.24 6.88 4.18
N LYS A 139 2.30 6.76 5.51
CA LYS A 139 2.96 5.65 6.22
C LYS A 139 2.33 4.28 5.95
N PHE A 140 1.14 4.20 5.36
CA PHE A 140 0.51 2.92 5.07
C PHE A 140 1.36 2.04 4.12
N ILE A 141 2.23 2.65 3.30
CA ILE A 141 3.17 1.92 2.46
C ILE A 141 4.06 0.93 3.25
N SER A 142 4.37 1.20 4.52
CA SER A 142 5.19 0.29 5.33
C SER A 142 4.49 -1.03 5.71
N LEU A 143 3.17 -1.08 5.54
CA LEU A 143 2.35 -2.28 5.75
C LEU A 143 2.29 -3.16 4.50
N LEU A 144 2.68 -2.63 3.33
CA LEU A 144 2.62 -3.33 2.05
C LEU A 144 3.87 -4.18 1.82
N LYS A 145 3.66 -5.39 1.31
CA LYS A 145 4.67 -6.16 0.58
C LYS A 145 4.39 -5.97 -0.91
N ILE A 146 5.34 -5.35 -1.62
CA ILE A 146 5.18 -4.96 -3.02
C ILE A 146 6.08 -5.86 -3.89
N PRO A 147 5.53 -6.78 -4.70
CA PRO A 147 6.37 -7.67 -5.50
C PRO A 147 7.08 -6.92 -6.64
N LEU A 148 8.25 -7.39 -7.07
CA LEU A 148 9.05 -6.69 -8.10
C LEU A 148 8.30 -6.47 -9.43
N ASN A 149 7.40 -7.38 -9.80
CA ASN A 149 6.57 -7.25 -11.00
C ASN A 149 5.56 -6.10 -10.92
N PHE A 150 5.20 -5.63 -9.72
CA PHE A 150 4.41 -4.41 -9.57
C PHE A 150 5.10 -3.21 -10.23
N PHE A 151 6.39 -2.99 -9.98
CA PHE A 151 7.12 -1.82 -10.49
C PHE A 151 7.19 -1.81 -12.02
N LEU A 152 7.37 -2.99 -12.62
CA LEU A 152 7.28 -3.16 -14.07
C LEU A 152 5.89 -2.79 -14.58
N TYR A 153 4.84 -3.42 -14.06
CA TYR A 153 3.49 -3.23 -14.58
C TYR A 153 2.93 -1.84 -14.33
N ASP A 154 3.22 -1.24 -13.18
CA ASP A 154 2.91 0.16 -12.87
C ASP A 154 3.57 1.10 -13.88
N LYS A 155 4.85 0.88 -14.19
CA LYS A 155 5.55 1.69 -15.19
C LYS A 155 4.99 1.48 -16.60
N LEU A 156 4.66 0.26 -17.00
CA LEU A 156 4.06 -0.04 -18.31
C LEU A 156 2.66 0.61 -18.43
N LYS A 157 1.83 0.52 -17.38
CA LYS A 157 0.52 1.19 -17.32
C LYS A 157 0.65 2.69 -17.50
N LYS A 158 1.54 3.33 -16.74
CA LYS A 158 1.81 4.76 -16.83
C LYS A 158 2.24 5.16 -18.25
N ARG A 159 3.12 4.39 -18.88
CA ARG A 159 3.56 4.66 -20.25
C ARG A 159 2.45 4.45 -21.28
N ALA A 160 1.64 3.42 -21.13
CA ALA A 160 0.50 3.14 -22.00
C ALA A 160 -0.54 4.27 -21.98
N SER A 161 -0.73 4.95 -20.84
CA SER A 161 -1.72 6.03 -20.71
C SER A 161 -1.40 7.26 -21.57
N PHE A 162 -0.12 7.52 -21.85
CA PHE A 162 0.28 8.66 -22.67
C PHE A 162 0.94 8.29 -24.01
N TYR A 163 1.36 7.05 -24.20
CA TYR A 163 1.79 6.49 -25.48
C TYR A 163 1.00 5.20 -25.81
N PRO A 164 -0.28 5.33 -26.22
CA PRO A 164 -1.15 4.21 -26.56
C PRO A 164 -0.57 3.17 -27.53
N PRO A 165 0.30 3.51 -28.51
CA PRO A 165 0.87 2.50 -29.42
C PRO A 165 1.67 1.40 -28.71
N ALA A 166 2.21 1.66 -27.52
CA ALA A 166 2.93 0.64 -26.77
C ALA A 166 2.00 -0.42 -26.15
N ILE A 167 0.69 -0.16 -26.03
CA ILE A 167 -0.30 -1.11 -25.50
C ILE A 167 -0.23 -2.43 -26.27
N TYR A 168 -0.20 -2.36 -27.61
CA TYR A 168 -0.09 -3.56 -28.44
C TYR A 168 1.16 -4.38 -28.08
N SER A 169 2.33 -3.73 -28.04
CA SER A 169 3.59 -4.39 -27.69
C SER A 169 3.54 -5.01 -26.29
N TYR A 170 3.01 -4.31 -25.28
CA TYR A 170 2.91 -4.84 -23.92
C TYR A 170 1.96 -6.04 -23.83
N SER A 171 0.82 -5.96 -24.51
CA SER A 171 -0.17 -7.05 -24.54
C SER A 171 0.38 -8.33 -25.17
N LYS A 172 1.22 -8.21 -26.21
CA LYS A 172 1.90 -9.35 -26.85
C LYS A 172 3.13 -9.82 -26.06
N THR A 173 3.91 -8.90 -25.50
CA THR A 173 5.10 -9.24 -24.69
C THR A 173 4.70 -10.05 -23.45
N TYR A 174 3.58 -9.73 -22.82
CA TYR A 174 3.10 -10.40 -21.60
C TYR A 174 1.83 -11.23 -21.84
N SER A 175 1.66 -11.72 -23.08
CA SER A 175 0.60 -12.69 -23.40
C SER A 175 0.81 -13.98 -22.60
N PRO A 176 -0.25 -14.77 -22.30
CA PRO A 176 -0.14 -15.97 -21.49
C PRO A 176 1.00 -16.93 -21.90
N GLU A 177 1.27 -17.04 -23.20
CA GLU A 177 2.26 -17.96 -23.77
C GLU A 177 3.71 -17.48 -23.58
N LEU A 178 3.92 -16.15 -23.53
CA LEU A 178 5.25 -15.54 -23.49
C LEU A 178 5.59 -14.90 -22.14
N ARG A 179 4.58 -14.72 -21.28
CA ARG A 179 4.65 -13.94 -20.04
C ARG A 179 5.75 -14.43 -19.11
N ASP A 180 5.80 -15.71 -18.81
CA ASP A 180 6.72 -16.23 -17.78
C ASP A 180 8.17 -15.99 -18.17
N VAL A 181 8.53 -16.28 -19.42
CA VAL A 181 9.88 -16.04 -19.93
C VAL A 181 10.20 -14.54 -19.88
N ASN A 182 9.36 -13.71 -20.49
CA ASN A 182 9.61 -12.28 -20.63
C ASN A 182 9.62 -11.57 -19.27
N LEU A 183 8.77 -12.00 -18.34
CA LEU A 183 8.73 -11.48 -16.98
C LEU A 183 10.01 -11.84 -16.23
N ARG A 184 10.48 -13.10 -16.27
CA ARG A 184 11.76 -13.50 -15.64
C ARG A 184 12.92 -12.61 -16.09
N TYR A 185 13.03 -12.35 -17.39
CA TYR A 185 14.05 -11.45 -17.95
C TYR A 185 13.93 -10.02 -17.42
N ALA A 186 12.73 -9.45 -17.44
CA ALA A 186 12.48 -8.10 -16.97
C ALA A 186 12.76 -7.99 -15.45
N LEU A 187 12.38 -8.98 -14.66
CA LEU A 187 12.54 -8.97 -13.21
C LEU A 187 14.00 -9.11 -12.76
N GLU A 188 14.88 -9.75 -13.53
CA GLU A 188 16.30 -9.83 -13.19
C GLU A 188 16.97 -8.44 -13.10
N GLY A 189 16.59 -7.51 -13.98
CA GLY A 189 17.02 -6.12 -13.88
C GLY A 189 16.45 -5.40 -12.65
N PHE A 190 15.18 -5.66 -12.31
CA PHE A 190 14.56 -5.08 -11.11
C PHE A 190 15.17 -5.64 -9.83
N LYS A 191 15.50 -6.93 -9.79
CA LYS A 191 16.17 -7.58 -8.67
C LYS A 191 17.53 -6.93 -8.38
N ARG A 192 18.36 -6.75 -9.41
CA ARG A 192 19.66 -6.07 -9.26
C ARG A 192 19.52 -4.63 -8.76
N ALA A 193 18.56 -3.88 -9.30
CA ALA A 193 18.26 -2.53 -8.83
C ALA A 193 17.76 -2.50 -7.37
N ALA A 194 16.91 -3.45 -6.99
CA ALA A 194 16.37 -3.54 -5.64
C ALA A 194 17.44 -3.92 -4.61
N LEU A 195 18.36 -4.85 -4.94
CA LEU A 195 19.49 -5.20 -4.08
C LEU A 195 20.40 -4.00 -3.80
N GLU A 196 20.59 -3.11 -4.78
CA GLU A 196 21.35 -1.88 -4.57
C GLU A 196 20.59 -0.90 -3.65
N LEU A 197 19.28 -0.74 -3.85
CA LEU A 197 18.44 0.10 -2.99
C LEU A 197 18.35 -0.39 -1.55
N GLU A 198 18.38 -1.71 -1.34
CA GLU A 198 18.45 -2.31 -0.01
C GLU A 198 19.77 -1.97 0.68
N ARG A 199 20.90 -2.10 -0.01
CA ARG A 199 22.22 -1.70 0.52
C ARG A 199 22.29 -0.21 0.88
N GLU A 200 21.57 0.62 0.14
CA GLU A 200 21.44 2.06 0.42
C GLU A 200 20.45 2.40 1.54
N GLY A 201 19.68 1.41 2.01
CA GLY A 201 18.71 1.54 3.09
C GLY A 201 17.41 2.23 2.70
N TYR A 202 17.03 2.20 1.41
CA TYR A 202 15.72 2.71 0.95
C TYR A 202 14.60 1.69 1.14
N ILE A 203 14.93 0.40 1.04
CA ILE A 203 13.98 -0.71 1.08
C ILE A 203 14.59 -1.91 1.81
N ASN A 204 13.76 -2.88 2.13
CA ASN A 204 14.17 -4.23 2.49
C ASN A 204 13.57 -5.23 1.49
N LEU A 205 14.36 -6.21 1.05
CA LEU A 205 13.90 -7.32 0.25
C LEU A 205 13.48 -8.49 1.14
N ILE A 206 12.33 -9.07 0.82
CA ILE A 206 11.80 -10.28 1.44
C ILE A 206 11.72 -11.34 0.35
N ASP A 207 12.32 -12.50 0.61
CA ASP A 207 12.38 -13.65 -0.30
C ASP A 207 12.88 -13.28 -1.71
N ASP A 208 13.81 -12.32 -1.84
CA ASP A 208 14.36 -11.79 -3.10
C ASP A 208 13.36 -11.11 -4.07
N PHE A 209 12.06 -11.14 -3.81
CA PHE A 209 11.02 -10.74 -4.77
C PHE A 209 10.03 -9.71 -4.24
N PHE A 210 9.98 -9.48 -2.92
CA PHE A 210 9.07 -8.51 -2.32
C PHE A 210 9.84 -7.35 -1.71
N VAL A 211 9.43 -6.14 -2.07
CA VAL A 211 9.91 -4.89 -1.50
C VAL A 211 9.04 -4.51 -0.31
N LYS A 212 9.67 -4.24 0.84
CA LYS A 212 9.03 -3.67 2.02
C LYS A 212 9.77 -2.39 2.45
N ILE A 213 9.03 -1.41 2.92
CA ILE A 213 9.56 -0.12 3.38
C ILE A 213 9.48 -0.11 4.91
N ASP A 214 10.61 0.08 5.59
CA ASP A 214 10.66 0.26 7.04
C ASP A 214 10.72 1.75 7.41
N ASP A 215 10.84 2.05 8.71
CA ASP A 215 10.90 3.42 9.19
C ASP A 215 12.10 4.21 8.63
N ASN A 216 13.25 3.56 8.41
CA ASN A 216 14.43 4.19 7.80
C ASN A 216 14.15 4.57 6.34
N GLY A 217 13.54 3.66 5.58
CA GLY A 217 13.10 3.91 4.21
C GLY A 217 12.10 5.07 4.16
N LEU A 218 11.12 5.12 5.08
CA LEU A 218 10.16 6.22 5.19
C LEU A 218 10.86 7.57 5.43
N THR A 219 11.80 7.65 6.37
CA THR A 219 12.55 8.89 6.64
C THR A 219 13.34 9.35 5.41
N ARG A 220 13.94 8.41 4.66
CA ARG A 220 14.61 8.75 3.40
C ARG A 220 13.63 9.32 2.39
N LEU A 221 12.45 8.71 2.22
CA LEU A 221 11.39 9.19 1.31
C LEU A 221 10.92 10.60 1.65
N GLU A 222 10.76 10.94 2.93
CA GLU A 222 10.43 12.29 3.39
C GLU A 222 11.48 13.34 2.97
N GLY A 223 12.76 12.93 2.90
CA GLY A 223 13.87 13.76 2.45
C GLY A 223 14.01 13.88 0.93
N ILE A 224 13.32 13.04 0.14
CA ILE A 224 13.37 13.10 -1.31
C ILE A 224 12.56 14.31 -1.77
N LYS A 225 13.25 15.39 -2.15
CA LYS A 225 12.68 16.48 -2.95
C LYS A 225 12.50 16.03 -4.39
N LEU A 226 11.63 15.04 -4.63
CA LEU A 226 11.21 14.72 -5.99
C LEU A 226 10.27 15.85 -6.42
N LEU A 227 10.72 16.72 -7.33
CA LEU A 227 9.87 17.72 -7.96
C LEU A 227 8.71 16.97 -8.63
N SER A 228 7.56 16.96 -7.98
CA SER A 228 6.32 16.36 -8.47
C SER A 228 5.78 17.14 -9.67
N PHE A 229 6.42 17.00 -10.84
CA PHE A 229 5.98 17.59 -12.13
C PHE A 229 6.33 16.73 -13.35
N VAL A 230 6.52 15.42 -13.19
CA VAL A 230 7.31 14.65 -14.16
C VAL A 230 6.49 13.94 -15.26
N ASN A 231 5.22 13.60 -15.06
CA ASN A 231 4.49 12.83 -16.08
C ASN A 231 4.08 13.67 -17.32
N LEU A 232 3.67 14.94 -17.14
CA LEU A 232 3.26 15.79 -18.26
C LEU A 232 4.46 16.24 -19.11
N GLU A 233 5.57 16.64 -18.48
CA GLU A 233 6.80 16.96 -19.21
C GLU A 233 7.37 15.75 -19.95
N ARG A 234 7.39 14.57 -19.31
CA ARG A 234 7.87 13.33 -19.95
C ARG A 234 7.08 12.99 -21.20
N LYS A 235 5.75 13.13 -21.14
CA LYS A 235 4.87 12.95 -22.31
C LYS A 235 5.26 13.88 -23.45
N ILE A 236 5.41 15.17 -23.18
CA ILE A 236 5.77 16.17 -24.20
C ILE A 236 7.16 15.87 -24.78
N LYS A 237 8.14 15.61 -23.92
CA LYS A 237 9.52 15.26 -24.32
C LYS A 237 9.55 14.00 -25.17
N HIS A 238 8.84 12.94 -24.79
CA HIS A 238 8.80 11.67 -25.55
C HIS A 238 8.32 11.87 -26.99
N TYR A 239 7.20 12.57 -27.20
CA TYR A 239 6.67 12.83 -28.54
C TYR A 239 7.55 13.78 -29.35
N ALA A 240 8.13 14.81 -28.71
CA ALA A 240 9.07 15.71 -29.36
C ALA A 240 10.31 14.98 -29.86
N ILE A 241 10.88 14.09 -29.03
CA ILE A 241 12.04 13.27 -29.39
C ILE A 241 11.68 12.25 -30.48
N HIS A 242 10.49 11.62 -30.43
CA HIS A 242 10.05 10.71 -31.50
C HIS A 242 9.98 11.43 -32.86
N GLY A 243 9.45 12.65 -32.89
CA GLY A 243 9.41 13.48 -34.10
C GLY A 243 10.80 13.91 -34.59
N PHE A 244 11.66 14.33 -33.66
CA PHE A 244 13.04 14.73 -33.96
C PHE A 244 13.87 13.56 -34.50
N ALA A 245 13.81 12.40 -33.85
CA ALA A 245 14.61 11.22 -34.19
C ALA A 245 14.26 10.64 -35.57
N GLY A 246 12.98 10.67 -35.95
CA GLY A 246 12.52 10.20 -37.27
C GLY A 246 12.44 11.28 -38.35
N ARG A 247 12.71 12.56 -38.03
CA ARG A 247 12.44 13.74 -38.88
C ARG A 247 11.03 13.77 -39.47
N VAL A 248 10.08 13.15 -38.78
CA VAL A 248 8.69 13.01 -39.22
C VAL A 248 7.81 13.96 -38.45
N SER A 249 6.87 14.60 -39.14
CA SER A 249 5.92 15.50 -38.49
C SER A 249 5.03 14.73 -37.49
N LEU A 250 4.55 15.41 -36.45
CA LEU A 250 3.61 14.84 -35.46
C LEU A 250 2.38 14.19 -36.11
N LYS A 251 1.99 14.61 -37.33
CA LYS A 251 0.93 13.97 -38.12
C LYS A 251 1.27 12.55 -38.57
N VAL A 252 2.52 12.29 -38.95
CA VAL A 252 2.98 10.95 -39.38
C VAL A 252 3.05 10.01 -38.18
N ILE A 253 3.48 10.52 -37.03
CA ILE A 253 3.39 9.81 -35.74
C ILE A 253 1.94 9.45 -35.44
N GLY A 254 1.00 10.38 -35.64
CA GLY A 254 -0.43 10.12 -35.50
C GLY A 254 -0.95 9.00 -36.41
N LYS A 255 -0.46 8.88 -37.64
CA LYS A 255 -0.81 7.77 -38.56
C LYS A 255 -0.23 6.43 -38.12
N GLU A 256 1.02 6.42 -37.65
CA GLU A 256 1.65 5.21 -37.09
C GLU A 256 0.93 4.74 -35.81
N VAL A 257 0.55 5.70 -34.96
CA VAL A 257 -0.27 5.47 -33.77
C VAL A 257 -1.62 4.89 -34.16
N ALA A 258 -2.29 5.47 -35.16
CA ALA A 258 -3.59 4.99 -35.66
C ALA A 258 -3.49 3.57 -36.23
N SER A 259 -2.41 3.23 -36.95
CA SER A 259 -2.22 1.86 -37.47
C SER A 259 -1.92 0.84 -36.38
N LYS A 260 -1.23 1.24 -35.30
CA LYS A 260 -1.01 0.39 -34.11
C LYS A 260 -2.31 0.23 -33.28
N LEU A 261 -3.15 1.26 -33.25
CA LEU A 261 -4.47 1.25 -32.58
C LEU A 261 -5.53 0.46 -33.38
N SER A 262 -5.53 0.51 -34.71
CA SER A 262 -6.43 -0.32 -35.53
C SER A 262 -6.11 -1.79 -35.33
N ARG A 263 -4.83 -2.15 -35.23
CA ARG A 263 -4.36 -3.51 -34.87
C ARG A 263 -4.71 -3.94 -33.44
N PHE A 264 -4.97 -3.00 -32.53
CA PHE A 264 -5.42 -3.31 -31.17
C PHE A 264 -6.89 -3.75 -31.11
N ARG A 265 -7.73 -3.33 -32.08
CA ARG A 265 -9.12 -3.80 -32.16
C ARG A 265 -9.21 -5.30 -32.51
N GLU A 266 -8.15 -5.90 -33.06
CA GLU A 266 -8.07 -7.30 -33.47
C GLU A 266 -7.43 -8.22 -32.39
N VAL A 267 -7.96 -8.24 -31.17
CA VAL A 267 -7.60 -9.25 -30.14
C VAL A 267 -6.24 -9.04 -29.45
N SER A 268 -6.24 -8.24 -28.39
CA SER A 268 -5.39 -8.50 -27.21
C SER A 268 -5.86 -7.69 -26.00
N GLU A 269 -6.49 -8.32 -25.02
CA GLU A 269 -6.66 -7.66 -23.72
C GLU A 269 -5.32 -7.53 -23.01
N LEU A 270 -5.05 -6.36 -22.42
CA LEU A 270 -3.91 -6.21 -21.50
C LEU A 270 -4.09 -7.16 -20.30
N PRO A 271 -3.00 -7.80 -19.83
CA PRO A 271 -2.99 -8.51 -18.57
C PRO A 271 -3.63 -7.69 -17.45
N LYS A 272 -4.44 -8.33 -16.59
CA LYS A 272 -5.15 -7.65 -15.49
C LYS A 272 -4.17 -6.92 -14.57
N GLU A 273 -2.97 -7.45 -14.39
CA GLU A 273 -1.88 -6.90 -13.60
C GLU A 273 -1.32 -5.59 -14.19
N ILE A 274 -1.38 -5.40 -15.51
CA ILE A 274 -1.04 -4.11 -16.15
C ILE A 274 -2.21 -3.15 -16.05
N LYS A 275 -3.45 -3.62 -16.22
CA LYS A 275 -4.66 -2.78 -16.07
C LYS A 275 -4.76 -2.24 -14.63
N THR A 276 -4.50 -3.08 -13.64
CA THR A 276 -4.62 -2.76 -12.22
C THR A 276 -3.45 -3.35 -11.43
N PRO A 277 -2.29 -2.67 -11.39
CA PRO A 277 -1.10 -3.16 -10.69
C PRO A 277 -1.26 -3.29 -9.18
N LYS A 278 -2.10 -2.46 -8.52
CA LYS A 278 -2.22 -2.45 -7.05
C LYS A 278 -2.75 -3.79 -6.51
N ARG A 279 -3.42 -4.60 -7.33
CA ARG A 279 -3.85 -5.96 -7.02
C ARG A 279 -2.72 -6.91 -6.62
N LEU A 280 -1.49 -6.55 -6.99
CA LEU A 280 -0.29 -7.29 -6.63
C LEU A 280 0.23 -6.94 -5.22
N TRP A 281 -0.27 -5.87 -4.61
CA TRP A 281 0.11 -5.53 -3.25
C TRP A 281 -0.42 -6.58 -2.28
N VAL A 282 0.45 -6.99 -1.36
CA VAL A 282 0.14 -7.99 -0.36
C VAL A 282 0.17 -7.35 1.01
N LEU A 283 -0.87 -7.60 1.78
CA LEU A 283 -0.97 -7.26 3.19
C LEU A 283 -0.65 -8.49 4.03
N GLU A 284 -0.29 -8.26 5.29
CA GLU A 284 -0.15 -9.35 6.25
C GLU A 284 -1.51 -10.01 6.57
N GLU A 285 -2.57 -9.21 6.67
CA GLU A 285 -3.94 -9.66 6.91
C GLU A 285 -4.92 -8.87 6.06
N GLY A 286 -5.92 -9.56 5.53
CA GLY A 286 -6.92 -9.00 4.63
C GLY A 286 -6.44 -8.83 3.19
N LYS A 287 -7.40 -8.60 2.29
CA LYS A 287 -7.17 -8.41 0.85
C LYS A 287 -7.46 -6.97 0.44
N ILE A 288 -6.76 -6.47 -0.56
CA ILE A 288 -7.03 -5.14 -1.12
C ILE A 288 -8.12 -5.27 -2.19
N ILE A 289 -9.17 -4.47 -2.06
CA ILE A 289 -10.19 -4.29 -3.10
C ILE A 289 -9.90 -2.97 -3.81
N GLU A 290 -9.77 -3.02 -5.13
CA GLU A 290 -9.51 -1.86 -5.98
C GLU A 290 -10.79 -1.25 -6.55
N ASP A 291 -11.83 -2.07 -6.76
CA ASP A 291 -13.13 -1.60 -7.25
C ASP A 291 -13.96 -1.12 -6.06
N GLY A 292 -13.83 0.18 -5.77
CA GLY A 292 -14.59 0.82 -4.70
C GLY A 292 -16.08 1.02 -5.02
N GLU A 293 -16.51 0.86 -6.27
CA GLU A 293 -17.93 0.98 -6.65
C GLU A 293 -18.67 -0.34 -6.43
N ASN A 294 -18.05 -1.47 -6.81
CA ASN A 294 -18.65 -2.81 -6.73
C ASN A 294 -18.00 -3.70 -5.65
N TRP A 295 -17.54 -3.10 -4.56
CA TRP A 295 -16.81 -3.83 -3.51
C TRP A 295 -17.67 -4.90 -2.81
N ILE A 296 -19.01 -4.75 -2.79
CA ILE A 296 -19.91 -5.74 -2.21
C ILE A 296 -19.92 -7.01 -3.08
N GLU A 297 -19.95 -6.83 -4.38
CA GLU A 297 -19.92 -7.89 -5.39
C GLU A 297 -18.58 -8.62 -5.33
N VAL A 298 -17.46 -7.90 -5.21
CA VAL A 298 -16.14 -8.51 -5.02
C VAL A 298 -16.10 -9.37 -3.75
N ILE A 299 -16.71 -8.93 -2.66
CA ILE A 299 -16.80 -9.73 -1.43
C ILE A 299 -17.71 -10.93 -1.64
N ALA A 300 -18.87 -10.76 -2.29
CA ALA A 300 -19.80 -11.85 -2.57
C ALA A 300 -19.11 -12.96 -3.39
N GLU A 301 -18.39 -12.59 -4.45
CA GLU A 301 -17.61 -13.50 -5.29
C GLU A 301 -16.50 -14.21 -4.51
N GLU A 302 -15.75 -13.47 -3.69
CA GLU A 302 -14.66 -14.03 -2.87
C GLU A 302 -15.17 -15.05 -1.84
N TYR A 303 -16.38 -14.84 -1.31
CA TYR A 303 -17.05 -15.81 -0.45
C TYR A 303 -17.92 -16.82 -1.22
N GLY A 304 -17.96 -16.78 -2.55
CA GLY A 304 -18.73 -17.72 -3.37
C GLY A 304 -20.24 -17.65 -3.18
N LEU A 305 -20.80 -16.47 -2.90
CA LEU A 305 -22.25 -16.25 -2.88
C LEU A 305 -22.81 -16.31 -4.30
N LYS A 306 -24.00 -16.87 -4.44
CA LYS A 306 -24.72 -16.94 -5.71
C LYS A 306 -25.61 -15.71 -5.90
N HIS A 307 -25.84 -15.33 -7.15
CA HIS A 307 -26.84 -14.32 -7.47
C HIS A 307 -28.23 -14.95 -7.63
N PRO A 308 -29.30 -14.23 -7.24
CA PRO A 308 -29.28 -12.97 -6.50
C PRO A 308 -29.02 -13.18 -4.99
N PHE A 309 -28.39 -12.21 -4.33
CA PHE A 309 -28.27 -12.18 -2.87
C PHE A 309 -28.89 -10.91 -2.30
N THR A 310 -29.34 -10.97 -1.05
CA THR A 310 -29.91 -9.85 -0.33
C THR A 310 -28.84 -9.14 0.48
N ILE A 311 -28.95 -7.80 0.55
CA ILE A 311 -28.03 -6.94 1.30
C ILE A 311 -28.80 -6.29 2.43
N THR A 312 -28.38 -6.50 3.67
CA THR A 312 -28.91 -5.78 4.84
C THR A 312 -27.79 -4.99 5.49
N SER A 313 -28.07 -3.75 5.90
CA SER A 313 -27.09 -2.93 6.61
C SER A 313 -27.73 -1.98 7.63
N TYR A 314 -27.02 -1.74 8.72
CA TYR A 314 -27.40 -0.76 9.74
C TYR A 314 -26.14 -0.17 10.41
N LYS A 315 -26.29 1.01 11.03
CA LYS A 315 -25.18 1.66 11.74
C LYS A 315 -24.91 0.96 13.08
N LEU A 316 -23.64 0.81 13.43
CA LEU A 316 -23.22 0.25 14.71
C LEU A 316 -22.76 1.35 15.68
N GLY A 317 -23.12 1.23 16.95
CA GLY A 317 -22.66 2.10 18.03
C GLY A 317 -23.44 3.42 18.15
N GLU A 318 -22.83 4.40 18.80
CA GLU A 318 -23.42 5.74 19.01
C GLU A 318 -23.48 6.54 17.69
N ILE A 319 -24.27 7.64 17.67
CA ILE A 319 -24.58 8.48 16.48
C ILE A 319 -23.35 8.87 15.64
N TYR A 320 -22.19 8.92 16.29
CA TYR A 320 -20.95 9.40 15.75
C TYR A 320 -20.01 8.32 15.22
N ASN A 321 -20.35 7.04 15.44
CA ASN A 321 -19.55 5.92 15.01
C ASN A 321 -19.81 5.69 13.52
N VAL A 322 -18.75 5.73 12.72
CA VAL A 322 -18.79 5.60 11.25
C VAL A 322 -18.86 4.14 10.79
N SER A 323 -18.94 3.20 11.74
CA SER A 323 -19.00 1.78 11.48
C SER A 323 -20.41 1.33 11.11
N LYS A 324 -20.52 0.52 10.06
CA LYS A 324 -21.76 -0.10 9.60
C LYS A 324 -21.63 -1.62 9.63
N PHE A 325 -22.68 -2.27 10.09
CA PHE A 325 -22.86 -3.70 9.92
C PHE A 325 -23.44 -3.97 8.54
N TYR A 326 -22.95 -5.03 7.90
CA TYR A 326 -23.49 -5.56 6.67
C TYR A 326 -23.72 -7.06 6.80
N THR A 327 -24.74 -7.54 6.09
CA THR A 327 -24.96 -8.96 5.85
C THR A 327 -25.36 -9.18 4.40
N LEU A 328 -24.72 -10.17 3.78
CA LEU A 328 -25.06 -10.68 2.45
C LEU A 328 -25.59 -12.10 2.61
N ASP A 329 -26.73 -12.38 1.99
CA ASP A 329 -27.45 -13.65 2.14
C ASP A 329 -28.07 -14.09 0.81
N ASP A 330 -27.60 -15.21 0.26
CA ASP A 330 -28.12 -15.82 -0.97
C ASP A 330 -29.16 -16.94 -0.72
N GLY A 331 -29.55 -17.15 0.55
CA GLY A 331 -30.44 -18.21 1.00
C GLY A 331 -29.75 -19.52 1.41
N GLU A 332 -28.55 -19.81 0.88
CA GLU A 332 -27.73 -20.95 1.28
C GLU A 332 -26.59 -20.52 2.22
N LYS A 333 -26.01 -19.35 1.95
CA LYS A 333 -24.85 -18.81 2.63
C LYS A 333 -25.11 -17.38 3.06
N LYS A 334 -24.78 -17.13 4.33
CA LYS A 334 -24.86 -15.82 4.95
C LYS A 334 -23.48 -15.40 5.43
N ILE A 335 -23.07 -14.18 5.08
CA ILE A 335 -21.84 -13.57 5.56
C ILE A 335 -22.13 -12.24 6.22
N SER A 336 -21.45 -11.95 7.33
CA SER A 336 -21.63 -10.73 8.10
C SER A 336 -20.28 -10.08 8.40
N PHE A 337 -20.20 -8.77 8.22
CA PHE A 337 -18.96 -8.02 8.40
C PHE A 337 -19.23 -6.58 8.82
N VAL A 338 -18.19 -5.93 9.35
CA VAL A 338 -18.22 -4.53 9.77
C VAL A 338 -17.39 -3.69 8.81
N VAL A 339 -17.98 -2.63 8.29
CA VAL A 339 -17.35 -1.67 7.39
C VAL A 339 -17.11 -0.37 8.15
N LYS A 340 -15.85 0.08 8.22
CA LYS A 340 -15.48 1.35 8.86
C LYS A 340 -14.83 2.29 7.84
N ASN A 341 -15.42 3.46 7.67
CA ASN A 341 -14.93 4.49 6.74
C ASN A 341 -14.14 5.55 7.50
N PHE A 342 -12.89 5.77 7.13
CA PHE A 342 -12.03 6.79 7.74
C PHE A 342 -12.17 8.10 6.96
N LEU A 343 -13.10 8.95 7.40
CA LEU A 343 -13.31 10.27 6.79
C LEU A 343 -12.29 11.29 7.33
N ASP A 344 -11.81 12.18 6.45
CA ASP A 344 -10.94 13.28 6.84
C ASP A 344 -11.70 14.31 7.68
N PHE A 345 -10.98 14.88 8.66
CA PHE A 345 -11.52 15.64 9.78
C PHE A 345 -12.33 16.89 9.40
N LYS A 346 -12.23 17.39 8.16
CA LYS A 346 -12.87 18.64 7.71
C LYS A 346 -14.40 18.61 7.76
N ASN A 347 -15.03 17.45 7.96
CA ASN A 347 -16.49 17.31 7.96
C ASN A 347 -17.10 16.67 9.23
N VAL A 348 -16.41 16.62 10.39
CA VAL A 348 -17.01 16.01 11.58
C VAL A 348 -17.02 16.90 12.83
N LYS A 349 -18.21 17.02 13.44
CA LYS A 349 -18.55 17.70 14.71
C LYS A 349 -17.84 17.14 15.96
N TRP A 350 -16.80 16.32 15.79
CA TRP A 350 -15.98 15.74 16.86
C TRP A 350 -14.97 16.70 17.50
N THR A 351 -15.00 17.96 17.09
CA THR A 351 -14.27 19.08 17.70
C THR A 351 -14.38 19.13 19.23
N ILE A 352 -15.43 18.54 19.82
CA ILE A 352 -15.61 18.46 21.28
C ILE A 352 -14.58 17.52 21.95
N LEU A 353 -14.10 16.44 21.33
CA LEU A 353 -13.05 15.61 21.97
C LEU A 353 -11.66 16.26 21.85
N SER A 354 -11.39 16.99 20.77
CA SER A 354 -10.12 17.73 20.59
C SER A 354 -10.04 19.02 21.41
N LEU A 355 -11.17 19.68 21.70
CA LEU A 355 -11.20 20.92 22.50
C LEU A 355 -10.96 20.67 24.00
N TRP A 356 -11.20 19.46 24.51
CA TRP A 356 -11.14 19.14 25.94
C TRP A 356 -9.89 18.33 26.34
N THR A 357 -9.06 17.93 25.37
CA THR A 357 -7.87 17.07 25.58
C THR A 357 -6.53 17.79 25.36
N PHE A 358 -6.57 19.12 25.16
CA PHE A 358 -5.41 19.95 24.79
C PHE A 358 -4.23 19.88 25.79
N ALA A 359 -4.45 19.39 27.02
CA ALA A 359 -3.41 19.28 28.04
C ALA A 359 -2.77 17.87 28.19
N SER A 360 -3.29 16.79 27.57
CA SER A 360 -2.90 15.41 27.96
C SER A 360 -2.64 14.38 26.85
N LYS A 361 -3.17 14.52 25.61
CA LYS A 361 -2.88 13.57 24.50
C LYS A 361 -3.02 14.20 23.09
N LYS A 362 -2.12 13.83 22.16
CA LYS A 362 -2.22 14.18 20.73
C LYS A 362 -2.87 13.04 19.95
N PHE A 363 -4.10 13.24 19.45
CA PHE A 363 -4.82 12.27 18.61
C PHE A 363 -4.29 12.24 17.17
N SER A 364 -4.45 11.11 16.48
CA SER A 364 -4.11 11.00 15.05
C SER A 364 -5.23 11.63 14.21
N LEU A 365 -4.91 12.72 13.50
CA LEU A 365 -5.92 13.58 12.85
C LEU A 365 -6.20 13.26 11.38
N THR A 366 -5.31 12.57 10.67
CA THR A 366 -5.52 12.20 9.25
C THR A 366 -6.19 10.84 9.12
N ALA A 367 -7.05 10.67 8.13
CA ALA A 367 -7.75 9.40 7.89
C ALA A 367 -6.78 8.22 7.69
N PHE A 368 -5.70 8.41 6.91
CA PHE A 368 -4.71 7.35 6.68
C PHE A 368 -3.92 6.97 7.94
N ASN A 369 -3.61 7.91 8.83
CA ASN A 369 -2.95 7.56 10.10
C ASN A 369 -3.89 6.77 11.01
N ARG A 370 -5.19 7.12 11.04
CA ARG A 370 -6.20 6.35 11.80
C ARG A 370 -6.38 4.94 11.24
N LEU A 371 -6.49 4.81 9.92
CA LEU A 371 -6.53 3.52 9.23
C LEU A 371 -5.27 2.69 9.52
N TYR A 372 -4.08 3.30 9.39
CA TYR A 372 -2.79 2.68 9.70
C TYR A 372 -2.73 2.19 11.16
N ASN A 373 -3.05 3.06 12.12
CA ASN A 373 -3.05 2.73 13.54
C ASN A 373 -4.00 1.58 13.83
N GLU A 374 -5.21 1.63 13.27
CA GLU A 374 -6.19 0.59 13.49
C GLU A 374 -5.71 -0.75 12.93
N TYR A 375 -5.22 -0.77 11.69
CA TYR A 375 -4.67 -1.99 11.07
C TYR A 375 -3.53 -2.58 11.91
N ILE A 376 -2.50 -1.79 12.23
CA ILE A 376 -1.30 -2.30 12.90
C ILE A 376 -1.58 -2.69 14.36
N ALA A 377 -2.47 -1.98 15.04
CA ALA A 377 -2.88 -2.31 16.40
C ALA A 377 -3.68 -3.61 16.44
N HIS A 378 -4.59 -3.86 15.49
CA HIS A 378 -5.31 -5.13 15.41
C HIS A 378 -4.34 -6.31 15.35
N LEU A 379 -3.34 -6.24 14.46
CA LEU A 379 -2.34 -7.29 14.30
C LEU A 379 -1.46 -7.47 15.54
N ASN A 380 -0.88 -6.37 16.04
CA ASN A 380 0.06 -6.43 17.15
C ASN A 380 -0.61 -6.90 18.43
N LEU A 381 -1.82 -6.41 18.74
CA LEU A 381 -2.54 -6.87 19.93
C LEU A 381 -2.95 -8.34 19.81
N ARG A 382 -3.31 -8.81 18.61
CA ARG A 382 -3.66 -10.22 18.41
C ARG A 382 -2.49 -11.16 18.63
N ARG A 383 -1.29 -10.77 18.21
CA ARG A 383 -0.04 -11.50 18.50
C ARG A 383 0.26 -11.62 19.99
N LEU A 384 -0.29 -10.72 20.83
CA LEU A 384 -0.18 -10.76 22.29
C LEU A 384 -1.28 -11.60 22.97
N GLY A 385 -2.15 -12.26 22.19
CA GLY A 385 -3.29 -13.01 22.71
C GLY A 385 -4.49 -12.14 23.09
N ILE A 386 -4.51 -10.85 22.73
CA ILE A 386 -5.69 -10.00 22.87
C ILE A 386 -6.60 -10.23 21.66
N LYS A 387 -7.89 -10.48 21.90
CA LYS A 387 -8.83 -10.72 20.80
C LYS A 387 -9.15 -9.41 20.08
N THR A 388 -9.00 -9.41 18.77
CA THR A 388 -9.37 -8.29 17.88
C THR A 388 -10.02 -8.88 16.63
N PRO A 389 -11.01 -8.21 16.02
CA PRO A 389 -11.61 -8.68 14.77
C PRO A 389 -10.56 -8.87 13.67
N LYS A 390 -10.59 -10.01 12.96
CA LYS A 390 -9.86 -10.24 11.71
C LYS A 390 -10.17 -9.16 10.69
N ILE A 391 -9.13 -8.65 10.05
CA ILE A 391 -9.24 -7.75 8.91
C ILE A 391 -9.51 -8.61 7.67
N LEU A 392 -10.62 -8.35 7.00
CA LEU A 392 -11.04 -9.11 5.82
C LEU A 392 -10.60 -8.42 4.54
N PHE A 393 -10.89 -7.12 4.42
CA PHE A 393 -10.56 -6.34 3.23
C PHE A 393 -10.21 -4.90 3.55
N ILE A 394 -9.50 -4.26 2.62
CA ILE A 394 -9.17 -2.84 2.65
C ILE A 394 -9.41 -2.23 1.28
N LEU A 395 -10.12 -1.10 1.26
CA LEU A 395 -10.20 -0.24 0.09
C LEU A 395 -9.39 1.02 0.38
N LEU A 396 -8.18 1.09 -0.17
CA LEU A 396 -7.21 2.13 0.20
C LEU A 396 -7.58 3.51 -0.33
N ASP A 397 -8.14 3.58 -1.55
CA ASP A 397 -8.51 4.85 -2.19
C ASP A 397 -9.72 5.49 -1.47
N GLU A 398 -10.65 4.65 -1.00
CA GLU A 398 -11.86 5.01 -0.26
C GLU A 398 -11.63 5.12 1.25
N LYS A 399 -10.44 4.68 1.74
CA LYS A 399 -10.06 4.63 3.16
C LYS A 399 -11.07 3.82 3.98
N ILE A 400 -11.41 2.62 3.50
CA ILE A 400 -12.36 1.71 4.15
C ILE A 400 -11.62 0.49 4.68
N LEU A 401 -11.92 0.12 5.92
CA LEU A 401 -11.48 -1.13 6.54
C LEU A 401 -12.69 -2.02 6.78
N ILE A 402 -12.62 -3.26 6.28
CA ILE A 402 -13.66 -4.27 6.45
C ILE A 402 -13.13 -5.36 7.36
N LYS A 403 -13.86 -5.63 8.45
CA LYS A 403 -13.47 -6.58 9.51
C LYS A 403 -14.55 -7.61 9.72
N GLU A 404 -14.18 -8.74 10.31
CA GLU A 404 -15.15 -9.73 10.76
C GLU A 404 -16.13 -9.10 11.75
N TYR A 405 -17.38 -9.55 11.69
CA TYR A 405 -18.36 -9.20 12.70
C TYR A 405 -18.21 -10.12 13.91
N ILE A 406 -18.18 -9.54 15.11
CA ILE A 406 -18.16 -10.28 16.37
C ILE A 406 -19.57 -10.25 16.96
N GLU A 407 -20.22 -11.41 16.96
CA GLU A 407 -21.52 -11.61 17.59
C GLU A 407 -21.37 -11.66 19.11
N GLY A 408 -21.65 -10.56 19.80
CA GLY A 408 -21.46 -10.50 21.25
C GLY A 408 -22.19 -9.35 21.92
N VAL A 409 -22.00 -9.23 23.24
CA VAL A 409 -22.61 -8.19 24.05
C VAL A 409 -21.62 -7.05 24.25
N ASN A 410 -22.03 -5.82 23.93
CA ASN A 410 -21.18 -4.65 24.16
C ASN A 410 -20.91 -4.43 25.66
N MET A 411 -19.66 -4.15 26.03
CA MET A 411 -19.26 -3.97 27.43
C MET A 411 -19.99 -2.79 28.09
N SER A 412 -20.39 -1.75 27.34
CA SER A 412 -21.21 -0.66 27.89
C SER A 412 -22.52 -1.16 28.50
N LYS A 413 -23.17 -2.16 27.89
CA LYS A 413 -24.42 -2.73 28.42
C LYS A 413 -24.16 -3.52 29.70
N ILE A 414 -23.06 -4.26 29.75
CA ILE A 414 -22.66 -5.02 30.94
C ILE A 414 -22.35 -4.07 32.11
N ILE A 415 -21.61 -3.00 31.85
CA ILE A 415 -21.29 -1.98 32.85
C ILE A 415 -22.55 -1.22 33.28
N GLN A 416 -23.46 -0.88 32.37
CA GLN A 416 -24.72 -0.25 32.72
C GLN A 416 -25.53 -1.12 33.69
N ASN A 417 -25.73 -2.40 33.36
CA ASN A 417 -26.42 -3.35 34.24
C ASN A 417 -25.72 -3.46 35.61
N PHE A 418 -24.39 -3.50 35.63
CA PHE A 418 -23.61 -3.51 36.87
C PHE A 418 -23.87 -2.28 37.72
N LEU A 419 -23.86 -1.10 37.11
CA LEU A 419 -24.12 0.17 37.78
C LEU A 419 -25.58 0.32 38.26
N GLU A 420 -26.50 -0.43 37.68
CA GLU A 420 -27.91 -0.57 38.10
C GLU A 420 -28.09 -1.64 39.20
N GLY A 421 -27.03 -2.40 39.53
CA GLY A 421 -26.99 -3.36 40.65
C GLY A 421 -26.86 -4.84 40.25
N ASP A 422 -26.77 -5.18 38.95
CA ASP A 422 -26.55 -6.55 38.49
C ASP A 422 -25.06 -6.92 38.52
N LEU A 423 -24.66 -7.62 39.59
CA LEU A 423 -23.26 -7.94 39.87
C LEU A 423 -22.78 -9.25 39.21
N ASN A 424 -23.64 -9.97 38.49
CA ASN A 424 -23.33 -11.31 37.96
C ASN A 424 -22.10 -11.34 37.03
N LYS A 425 -21.80 -10.22 36.37
CA LYS A 425 -20.73 -10.08 35.37
C LYS A 425 -19.53 -9.27 35.85
N GLU A 426 -19.36 -9.10 37.16
CA GLU A 426 -18.22 -8.38 37.76
C GLU A 426 -16.86 -8.94 37.30
N HIS A 427 -16.76 -10.25 37.12
CA HIS A 427 -15.54 -10.91 36.65
C HIS A 427 -15.07 -10.41 35.26
N LEU A 428 -15.98 -9.96 34.38
CA LEU A 428 -15.64 -9.42 33.06
C LEU A 428 -15.00 -8.02 33.16
N ILE A 429 -15.37 -7.22 34.17
CA ILE A 429 -14.73 -5.94 34.46
C ILE A 429 -13.30 -6.17 34.94
N SER A 430 -13.09 -7.15 35.82
CA SER A 430 -11.75 -7.57 36.25
C SER A 430 -10.92 -8.14 35.08
N LEU A 431 -11.54 -8.96 34.21
CA LEU A 431 -10.88 -9.46 33.01
C LEU A 431 -10.42 -8.33 32.09
N LEU A 432 -11.26 -7.30 31.89
CA LEU A 432 -10.90 -6.13 31.09
C LEU A 432 -9.70 -5.39 31.67
N GLY A 433 -9.69 -5.19 33.00
CA GLY A 433 -8.53 -4.61 33.70
C GLY A 433 -7.25 -5.39 33.41
N LYS A 434 -7.30 -6.72 33.52
CA LYS A 434 -6.15 -7.59 33.23
C LYS A 434 -5.69 -7.48 31.76
N LYS A 435 -6.62 -7.49 30.81
CA LYS A 435 -6.31 -7.35 29.37
C LYS A 435 -5.68 -5.98 29.07
N MET A 436 -6.16 -4.91 29.69
CA MET A 436 -5.58 -3.57 29.52
C MET A 436 -4.18 -3.46 30.13
N ALA A 437 -3.93 -4.13 31.26
CA ALA A 437 -2.59 -4.26 31.82
C ALA A 437 -1.61 -5.00 30.89
N MET A 438 -2.06 -6.08 30.23
CA MET A 438 -1.24 -6.77 29.22
C MET A 438 -0.82 -5.83 28.08
N ILE A 439 -1.77 -5.03 27.58
CA ILE A 439 -1.52 -4.04 26.52
C ILE A 439 -0.50 -2.99 26.98
N HIS A 440 -0.67 -2.47 28.20
CA HIS A 440 0.22 -1.47 28.79
C HIS A 440 1.64 -2.00 29.03
N ASN A 441 1.79 -3.26 29.43
CA ASN A 441 3.09 -3.89 29.61
C ASN A 441 3.85 -4.07 28.29
N PHE A 442 3.13 -4.26 27.17
CA PHE A 442 3.74 -4.26 25.84
C PHE A 442 4.05 -2.85 25.30
N ASN A 443 4.00 -1.85 26.18
CA ASN A 443 4.20 -0.45 25.87
C ASN A 443 3.21 0.10 24.83
N TYR A 444 1.96 -0.36 24.86
CA TYR A 444 0.86 0.23 24.10
C TYR A 444 -0.10 1.00 25.01
N SER A 445 -0.77 1.99 24.43
CA SER A 445 -1.98 2.63 24.98
C SER A 445 -3.05 2.61 23.90
N LEU A 446 -4.32 2.48 24.28
CA LEU A 446 -5.49 2.43 23.40
C LEU A 446 -6.04 3.82 23.08
N GLY A 447 -5.95 4.77 24.01
CA GLY A 447 -6.39 6.16 23.83
C GLY A 447 -7.88 6.43 23.89
N ASP A 448 -8.70 5.56 23.33
CA ASP A 448 -10.17 5.62 23.41
C ASP A 448 -10.69 4.34 24.09
N THR A 449 -10.45 4.22 25.39
CA THR A 449 -10.87 3.10 26.23
C THR A 449 -12.33 3.18 26.66
N LYS A 450 -13.24 3.72 25.83
CA LYS A 450 -14.68 3.68 26.16
C LYS A 450 -15.19 2.25 26.19
N ALA A 451 -16.10 1.94 27.10
CA ALA A 451 -16.76 0.64 27.19
C ALA A 451 -17.40 0.20 25.86
N SER A 452 -17.82 1.13 25.00
CA SER A 452 -18.41 0.86 23.70
C SER A 452 -17.46 0.18 22.71
N ASN A 453 -16.15 0.27 22.94
CA ASN A 453 -15.12 -0.26 22.05
C ASN A 453 -14.70 -1.70 22.39
N PHE A 454 -15.41 -2.32 23.35
CA PHE A 454 -15.20 -3.70 23.78
C PHE A 454 -16.47 -4.54 23.57
N ILE A 455 -16.30 -5.73 23.00
CA ILE A 455 -17.38 -6.72 22.83
C ILE A 455 -17.03 -7.97 23.62
N VAL A 456 -17.97 -8.46 24.40
CA VAL A 456 -17.87 -9.74 25.11
C VAL A 456 -18.48 -10.83 24.27
N HIS A 457 -17.70 -11.87 24.00
CA HIS A 457 -18.12 -13.06 23.27
C HIS A 457 -17.49 -14.29 23.94
N ASN A 458 -18.31 -15.28 24.32
CA ASN A 458 -17.87 -16.50 25.03
C ASN A 458 -16.93 -16.21 26.22
N ASP A 459 -17.31 -15.26 27.08
CA ASP A 459 -16.56 -14.78 28.26
C ASP A 459 -15.13 -14.26 28.00
N ASP A 460 -14.77 -13.98 26.76
CA ASP A 460 -13.56 -13.22 26.40
C ASP A 460 -13.93 -11.86 25.80
N ILE A 461 -12.94 -10.96 25.70
CA ILE A 461 -13.15 -9.57 25.34
C ILE A 461 -12.41 -9.24 24.04
N TYR A 462 -13.19 -8.80 23.05
CA TYR A 462 -12.72 -8.30 21.76
C TYR A 462 -12.59 -6.78 21.80
N LEU A 463 -11.46 -6.26 21.33
CA LEU A 463 -11.24 -4.82 21.11
C LEU A 463 -11.55 -4.50 19.65
N THR A 464 -12.50 -3.60 19.42
CA THR A 464 -13.05 -3.36 18.07
C THR A 464 -12.64 -2.04 17.44
N ASP A 465 -12.32 -1.01 18.23
CA ASP A 465 -11.88 0.28 17.73
C ASP A 465 -10.49 0.62 18.28
N LEU A 466 -9.50 0.70 17.39
CA LEU A 466 -8.08 0.83 17.74
C LEU A 466 -7.39 1.97 16.99
N GLU A 467 -8.13 2.88 16.35
CA GLU A 467 -7.54 3.95 15.53
C GLU A 467 -6.71 4.97 16.34
N GLN A 468 -6.93 5.04 17.66
CA GLN A 468 -6.17 5.90 18.59
C GLN A 468 -5.11 5.14 19.40
N ALA A 469 -4.95 3.84 19.12
CA ALA A 469 -3.95 3.02 19.75
C ALA A 469 -2.55 3.42 19.27
N GLN A 470 -1.62 3.55 20.21
CA GLN A 470 -0.27 4.04 19.96
C GLN A 470 0.73 3.33 20.88
N ARG A 471 1.92 3.04 20.35
CA ARG A 471 3.06 2.57 21.14
C ARG A 471 3.66 3.75 21.92
N GLY A 472 4.00 3.54 23.18
CA GLY A 472 4.57 4.56 24.07
C GLY A 472 3.61 5.67 24.48
N GLY A 473 2.30 5.51 24.28
CA GLY A 473 1.32 6.54 24.64
C GLY A 473 0.97 6.56 26.14
N ASN A 474 0.03 7.44 26.51
CA ASN A 474 -0.32 7.68 27.90
C ASN A 474 -1.23 6.58 28.48
N LYS A 475 -0.65 5.68 29.27
CA LYS A 475 -1.33 4.55 29.93
C LYS A 475 -2.24 4.98 31.09
N ALA A 476 -1.90 6.06 31.79
CA ALA A 476 -2.71 6.57 32.90
C ALA A 476 -4.01 7.21 32.39
N TRP A 477 -3.94 7.86 31.22
CA TRP A 477 -5.11 8.35 30.49
C TRP A 477 -6.10 7.22 30.17
N ASP A 478 -5.62 6.06 29.72
CA ASP A 478 -6.49 4.93 29.38
C ASP A 478 -7.29 4.42 30.59
N ILE A 479 -6.65 4.35 31.77
CA ILE A 479 -7.33 4.00 33.03
C ILE A 479 -8.34 5.07 33.41
N ALA A 480 -7.93 6.33 33.45
CA ALA A 480 -8.78 7.44 33.87
C ALA A 480 -10.00 7.59 32.94
N LEU A 481 -9.79 7.52 31.62
CA LEU A 481 -10.88 7.60 30.64
C LEU A 481 -11.86 6.45 30.82
N PHE A 482 -11.38 5.21 30.95
CA PHE A 482 -12.28 4.06 31.14
C PHE A 482 -13.12 4.22 32.41
N LEU A 483 -12.50 4.58 33.54
CA LEU A 483 -13.20 4.71 34.82
C LEU A 483 -14.21 5.86 34.80
N TYR A 484 -13.79 7.08 34.44
CA TYR A 484 -14.68 8.24 34.47
C TYR A 484 -15.79 8.16 33.43
N PHE A 485 -15.51 7.65 32.23
CA PHE A 485 -16.53 7.55 31.20
C PHE A 485 -17.54 6.42 31.47
N SER A 486 -17.11 5.34 32.14
CA SER A 486 -18.01 4.25 32.54
C SER A 486 -18.99 4.67 33.63
N CYS A 487 -18.55 5.51 34.58
CA CYS A 487 -19.39 6.04 35.66
C CYS A 487 -20.09 7.37 35.31
N LYS A 488 -20.09 7.79 34.03
CA LYS A 488 -20.72 9.06 33.60
C LYS A 488 -22.19 9.08 34.00
N LEU A 489 -22.66 10.23 34.49
CA LEU A 489 -24.05 10.47 34.91
C LEU A 489 -24.62 9.49 35.95
N ASN A 490 -23.81 8.64 36.58
CA ASN A 490 -24.23 7.82 37.71
C ASN A 490 -23.93 8.55 39.02
N SER A 491 -24.88 8.60 39.96
CA SER A 491 -24.73 9.29 41.24
C SER A 491 -24.44 8.36 42.43
N ASN A 492 -24.52 7.05 42.25
CA ASN A 492 -24.29 6.06 43.30
C ASN A 492 -22.78 5.84 43.49
N THR A 493 -22.24 6.40 44.57
CA THR A 493 -20.80 6.31 44.87
C THR A 493 -20.37 4.89 45.17
N GLN A 494 -21.14 4.13 45.96
CA GLN A 494 -20.77 2.78 46.39
C GLN A 494 -20.62 1.82 45.20
N ILE A 495 -21.54 1.86 44.23
CA ILE A 495 -21.43 0.99 43.05
C ILE A 495 -20.26 1.39 42.15
N CYS A 496 -19.98 2.69 42.01
CA CYS A 496 -18.83 3.18 41.24
C CYS A 496 -17.49 2.84 41.90
N GLU A 497 -17.42 2.83 43.22
CA GLU A 497 -16.25 2.34 43.97
C GLU A 497 -16.04 0.84 43.75
N ARG A 498 -17.10 0.04 43.81
CA ARG A 498 -17.02 -1.40 43.53
C ARG A 498 -16.58 -1.67 42.09
N PHE A 499 -17.16 -0.97 41.11
CA PHE A 499 -16.74 -1.03 39.72
C PHE A 499 -15.25 -0.72 39.55
N THR A 500 -14.79 0.38 40.17
CA THR A 500 -13.40 0.82 40.13
C THR A 500 -12.48 -0.24 40.74
N ARG A 501 -12.86 -0.80 41.89
CA ARG A 501 -12.10 -1.85 42.57
C ARG A 501 -12.00 -3.12 41.72
N ALA A 502 -13.11 -3.62 41.18
CA ALA A 502 -13.12 -4.80 40.32
C ALA A 502 -12.19 -4.65 39.11
N PHE A 503 -12.21 -3.48 38.47
CA PHE A 503 -11.32 -3.18 37.35
C PHE A 503 -9.84 -3.14 37.76
N LEU A 504 -9.52 -2.41 38.83
CA LEU A 504 -8.14 -2.24 39.30
C LEU A 504 -7.54 -3.54 39.83
N GLU A 505 -8.33 -4.38 40.51
CA GLU A 505 -7.93 -5.73 40.92
C GLU A 505 -7.52 -6.59 39.72
N GLY A 506 -8.24 -6.44 38.60
CA GLY A 506 -7.88 -7.05 37.33
C GLY A 506 -6.58 -6.51 36.77
N TYR A 507 -6.47 -5.18 36.69
CA TYR A 507 -5.34 -4.48 36.11
C TYR A 507 -4.04 -4.77 36.88
N LEU A 508 -4.05 -4.67 38.20
CA LEU A 508 -2.87 -4.82 39.06
C LEU A 508 -2.32 -6.25 39.13
N LYS A 509 -3.04 -7.26 38.60
CA LYS A 509 -2.49 -8.62 38.43
C LYS A 509 -1.25 -8.63 37.54
N LEU A 510 -1.13 -7.67 36.61
CA LEU A 510 -0.02 -7.59 35.66
C LEU A 510 0.52 -6.17 35.49
N GLY A 511 -0.30 -5.14 35.72
CA GLY A 511 0.01 -3.75 35.39
C GLY A 511 0.79 -3.02 36.46
N SER A 512 1.39 -1.89 36.08
CA SER A 512 2.16 -1.05 36.98
C SER A 512 1.26 -0.25 37.94
N ILE A 513 1.61 -0.31 39.22
CA ILE A 513 0.97 0.46 40.28
C ILE A 513 1.14 1.98 40.09
N ASP A 514 2.26 2.42 39.54
CA ASP A 514 2.53 3.85 39.34
C ASP A 514 1.66 4.46 38.24
N VAL A 515 1.32 3.67 37.22
CA VAL A 515 0.33 4.08 36.20
C VAL A 515 -1.05 4.28 36.83
N VAL A 516 -1.42 3.41 37.78
CA VAL A 516 -2.68 3.53 38.54
C VAL A 516 -2.67 4.78 39.43
N LYS A 517 -1.56 5.07 40.15
CA LYS A 517 -1.41 6.32 40.93
C LYS A 517 -1.60 7.55 40.05
N GLU A 518 -0.91 7.57 38.91
CA GLU A 518 -0.92 8.68 37.97
C GLU A 518 -2.32 8.92 37.41
N ALA A 519 -3.13 7.88 37.19
CA ALA A 519 -4.51 8.01 36.73
C ALA A 519 -5.43 8.82 37.69
N ALA A 520 -5.09 8.93 38.98
CA ALA A 520 -5.82 9.77 39.94
C ALA A 520 -5.44 11.27 39.91
N ALA A 521 -4.47 11.66 39.07
CA ALA A 521 -4.07 13.06 38.93
C ALA A 521 -5.21 13.93 38.40
N LEU A 522 -5.31 15.17 38.91
CA LEU A 522 -6.39 16.11 38.56
C LEU A 522 -6.49 16.39 37.05
N LYS A 523 -5.35 16.42 36.36
CA LYS A 523 -5.28 16.66 34.90
C LYS A 523 -6.08 15.65 34.07
N TYR A 524 -6.33 14.43 34.58
CA TYR A 524 -7.15 13.44 33.89
C TYR A 524 -8.64 13.52 34.24
N LEU A 525 -9.01 14.20 35.32
CA LEU A 525 -10.41 14.46 35.67
C LEU A 525 -10.99 15.64 34.88
N THR A 526 -10.17 16.66 34.57
CA THR A 526 -10.60 17.91 33.93
C THR A 526 -11.56 17.71 32.73
N PRO A 527 -11.32 16.79 31.79
CA PRO A 527 -12.21 16.61 30.63
C PRO A 527 -13.61 16.09 30.97
N PHE A 528 -13.80 15.52 32.17
CA PHE A 528 -15.04 14.83 32.56
C PHE A 528 -15.89 15.63 33.54
N GLN A 529 -15.45 16.80 34.02
CA GLN A 529 -16.11 17.57 35.09
C GLN A 529 -17.60 17.89 34.82
N VAL A 530 -18.01 17.95 33.55
CA VAL A 530 -19.42 18.19 33.15
C VAL A 530 -20.24 16.89 33.07
N LEU A 531 -19.58 15.73 32.93
CA LEU A 531 -20.22 14.44 32.71
C LEU A 531 -20.29 13.56 33.97
N ILE A 532 -19.45 13.84 34.97
CA ILE A 532 -19.35 13.05 36.20
C ILE A 532 -19.75 13.88 37.41
N PHE A 533 -20.50 13.28 38.34
CA PHE A 533 -20.84 13.95 39.60
C PHE A 533 -19.57 14.10 40.48
N PRO A 534 -19.35 15.25 41.13
CA PRO A 534 -18.14 15.50 41.92
C PRO A 534 -17.88 14.47 43.03
N ASN A 535 -18.93 14.02 43.71
CA ASN A 535 -18.83 12.98 44.75
C ASN A 535 -18.38 11.63 44.18
N VAL A 536 -18.80 11.28 42.96
CA VAL A 536 -18.41 10.04 42.25
C VAL A 536 -16.98 10.15 41.74
N ALA A 537 -16.58 11.31 41.19
CA ALA A 537 -15.19 11.55 40.82
C ALA A 537 -14.24 11.39 42.01
N GLU A 538 -14.59 11.95 43.18
CA GLU A 538 -13.77 11.78 44.38
C GLU A 538 -13.79 10.34 44.89
N ALA A 539 -14.93 9.63 44.80
CA ALA A 539 -15.04 8.22 45.18
C ALA A 539 -14.11 7.33 44.33
N ILE A 540 -14.07 7.52 43.01
CA ILE A 540 -13.14 6.82 42.10
C ILE A 540 -11.69 7.12 42.49
N ARG A 541 -11.34 8.39 42.69
CA ARG A 541 -9.96 8.80 43.03
C ARG A 541 -9.53 8.30 44.41
N ARG A 542 -10.43 8.31 45.39
CA ARG A 542 -10.22 7.70 46.71
C ARG A 542 -9.95 6.21 46.57
N THR A 543 -10.79 5.49 45.83
CA THR A 543 -10.62 4.05 45.58
C THR A 543 -9.26 3.75 44.94
N ILE A 544 -8.85 4.54 43.94
CA ILE A 544 -7.50 4.41 43.34
C ILE A 544 -6.41 4.57 44.40
N ARG A 545 -6.49 5.59 45.27
CA ARG A 545 -5.50 5.84 46.32
C ARG A 545 -5.47 4.72 47.38
N GLU A 546 -6.61 4.13 47.69
CA GLU A 546 -6.70 3.01 48.65
C GLU A 546 -6.08 1.75 48.09
N VAL A 547 -6.44 1.37 46.86
CA VAL A 547 -5.95 0.15 46.20
C VAL A 547 -4.44 0.17 46.00
N VAL A 548 -3.84 1.36 45.88
CA VAL A 548 -2.40 1.54 45.68
C VAL A 548 -1.61 1.67 46.99
N LYS A 549 -2.28 1.88 48.12
CA LYS A 549 -1.64 1.86 49.45
C LYS A 549 -1.60 0.45 50.06
N ALA A 550 -2.52 -0.41 49.63
CA ALA A 550 -2.53 -1.84 49.90
C ALA A 550 -1.46 -2.54 49.06
#